data_AF-A0A7V1NSM1-F1
#
_entry.id   AF-A0A7V1NSM1-F1
#
_cell.length_a   1.000
_cell.length_b   1.000
_cell.length_c   1.000
_cell.angle_alpha   90.00
_cell.angle_beta   90.00
_cell.angle_gamma   90.00
#
_symmetry.space_group_name_H-M   'P 1'
#
loop_
_entity.id
_entity.type
_entity.pdbx_description
1 polymer ?
#
loop_
_entity_poly.entity_id
_entity_poly.type
_entity_poly.pdbx_seq_one_letter_code
_entity_poly.pdbx_strand_id
1 'polypeptide(L)'
;MPEPLVLPLEYYARPGLTTDPGEHARLFDGLPTEIPDLCQVVQSILLHIFWAERYGVELSEERKQEVNIRQVAHMLARIREMDGRPLAFARPPNERICDRLG
;
A
#
# COMPACT_ATOMS: atom_id res chain seq x y z
N MET A 1 -17.72 30.84 -19.33
CA MET A 1 -16.38 30.22 -19.41
C MET A 1 -16.61 28.73 -19.53
N PRO A 2 -16.25 28.05 -20.63
CA PRO A 2 -16.37 26.60 -20.66
C PRO A 2 -15.38 26.03 -19.63
N GLU A 3 -15.87 25.13 -18.76
CA GLU A 3 -14.99 24.31 -17.92
C GLU A 3 -13.99 23.58 -18.83
N PRO A 4 -12.70 23.51 -18.45
CA PRO A 4 -11.75 22.71 -19.20
C PRO A 4 -12.28 21.28 -19.22
N LEU A 5 -12.43 20.74 -20.42
CA LEU A 5 -12.83 19.36 -20.68
C LEU A 5 -11.68 18.47 -20.22
N VAL A 6 -11.59 18.21 -18.93
CA VAL A 6 -10.76 17.12 -18.41
C VAL A 6 -11.35 15.87 -19.02
N LEU A 7 -10.58 15.17 -19.85
CA LEU A 7 -11.01 13.88 -20.39
C LEU A 7 -11.39 13.01 -19.19
N PRO A 8 -12.65 12.54 -19.07
CA PRO A 8 -13.11 11.87 -17.85
C PRO A 8 -12.20 10.71 -17.40
N LEU A 9 -11.54 10.05 -18.36
CA LEU A 9 -10.59 8.96 -18.09
C LEU A 9 -9.25 9.43 -17.51
N GLU A 10 -8.76 10.63 -17.86
CA GLU A 10 -7.53 11.18 -17.28
C GLU A 10 -7.67 11.47 -15.79
N TYR A 11 -8.88 11.81 -15.35
CA TYR A 11 -9.18 12.01 -13.93
C TYR A 11 -9.01 10.71 -13.13
N TYR A 12 -9.57 9.60 -13.63
CA TYR A 12 -9.47 8.29 -12.96
C TYR A 12 -8.09 7.63 -13.07
N ALA A 13 -7.23 8.14 -13.97
CA ALA A 13 -5.85 7.68 -14.10
C ALA A 13 -4.89 8.29 -13.06
N ARG A 14 -5.37 9.17 -12.17
CA ARG A 14 -4.54 9.84 -11.15
C ARG A 14 -4.93 9.40 -9.74
N PRO A 15 -3.96 9.34 -8.80
CA PRO A 15 -4.27 9.17 -7.39
C PRO A 15 -5.21 10.26 -6.87
N GLY A 16 -6.11 9.88 -5.95
CA GLY A 16 -6.95 10.81 -5.20
C GLY A 16 -6.28 11.22 -3.89
N LEU A 17 -6.98 12.04 -3.09
CA LEU A 17 -6.43 12.64 -1.86
C LEU A 17 -5.82 11.64 -0.87
N THR A 18 -6.41 10.45 -0.73
CA THR A 18 -5.94 9.41 0.20
C THR A 18 -4.99 8.40 -0.45
N THR A 19 -4.97 8.33 -1.78
CA THR A 19 -4.15 7.37 -2.54
C THR A 19 -2.90 7.98 -3.15
N ASP A 20 -2.74 9.31 -3.05
CA ASP A 20 -1.52 10.00 -3.44
C ASP A 20 -0.31 9.47 -2.63
N PRO A 21 0.75 8.97 -3.29
CA PRO A 21 1.96 8.50 -2.62
C PRO A 21 2.84 9.65 -2.08
N GLY A 22 2.57 10.91 -2.48
CA GLY A 22 3.32 12.08 -2.05
C GLY A 22 4.82 11.97 -2.37
N GLU A 23 5.66 12.29 -1.38
CA GLU A 23 7.13 12.21 -1.52
C GLU A 23 7.65 10.78 -1.75
N HIS A 24 6.83 9.76 -1.47
CA HIS A 24 7.18 8.35 -1.63
C HIS A 24 6.85 7.78 -3.02
N ALA A 25 6.46 8.61 -3.99
CA ALA A 25 6.11 8.17 -5.34
C ALA A 25 7.18 7.28 -6.00
N ARG A 26 8.47 7.55 -5.74
CA ARG A 26 9.59 6.75 -6.24
C ARG A 26 9.61 5.30 -5.76
N LEU A 27 8.88 4.95 -4.70
CA LEU A 27 8.76 3.56 -4.26
C LEU A 27 7.99 2.68 -5.26
N PHE A 28 7.24 3.29 -6.19
CA PHE A 28 6.58 2.59 -7.28
C PHE A 28 7.50 2.32 -8.47
N ASP A 29 8.72 2.86 -8.48
CA ASP A 29 9.68 2.62 -9.56
C ASP A 29 10.06 1.12 -9.61
N GLY A 30 9.97 0.53 -10.81
CA GLY A 30 10.29 -0.88 -11.03
C GLY A 30 9.20 -1.87 -10.60
N LEU A 31 8.00 -1.39 -10.27
CA LEU A 31 6.84 -2.27 -10.14
C LEU A 31 6.48 -2.92 -11.49
N PRO A 32 5.99 -4.18 -11.48
CA PRO A 32 5.52 -4.82 -12.70
C PRO A 32 4.31 -4.07 -13.28
N THR A 33 4.13 -4.16 -14.59
CA THR A 33 2.99 -3.53 -15.30
C THR A 33 1.82 -4.49 -15.51
N GLU A 34 2.06 -5.79 -15.39
CA GLU A 34 1.03 -6.81 -15.55
C GLU A 34 0.19 -6.96 -14.28
N ILE A 35 -1.13 -7.03 -14.45
CA ILE A 35 -2.10 -7.09 -13.33
C ILE A 35 -1.81 -8.28 -12.38
N PRO A 36 -1.57 -9.52 -12.86
CA PRO A 36 -1.30 -10.65 -11.97
C PRO A 36 -0.09 -10.42 -11.07
N ASP A 37 0.97 -9.83 -11.61
CA ASP A 37 2.21 -9.57 -10.88
C ASP A 37 2.02 -8.43 -9.86
N LEU A 38 1.28 -7.38 -10.22
CA LEU A 38 0.90 -6.33 -9.28
C LEU A 38 0.07 -6.87 -8.11
N CYS A 39 -0.86 -7.78 -8.36
CA CYS A 39 -1.63 -8.44 -7.30
C CYS A 39 -0.71 -9.19 -6.33
N GLN A 40 0.31 -9.90 -6.82
CA GLN A 40 1.28 -10.59 -5.98
C GLN A 40 2.09 -9.61 -5.12
N VAL A 41 2.53 -8.49 -5.69
CA VAL A 41 3.24 -7.44 -4.94
C VAL A 41 2.39 -6.92 -3.79
N VAL A 42 1.13 -6.53 -4.06
CA VAL A 42 0.20 -6.02 -3.02
C VAL A 42 -0.02 -7.05 -1.91
N GLN A 43 -0.27 -8.31 -2.26
CA GLN A 43 -0.46 -9.41 -1.30
C GLN A 43 0.78 -9.68 -0.45
N SER A 44 1.96 -9.38 -0.97
CA SER A 44 3.23 -9.52 -0.25
C SER A 44 3.55 -8.35 0.68
N ILE A 45 2.79 -7.25 0.61
CA ILE A 45 2.99 -6.02 1.38
C ILE A 45 1.95 -5.87 2.49
N LEU A 46 0.71 -6.27 2.23
CA LEU A 46 -0.42 -6.11 3.15
C LEU A 46 -0.64 -7.37 4.01
N LEU A 47 -0.98 -7.15 5.28
CA LEU A 47 -1.46 -8.18 6.20
C LEU A 47 -2.78 -7.72 6.82
N HIS A 48 -3.86 -8.37 6.40
CA HIS A 48 -5.16 -8.11 6.99
C HIS A 48 -5.13 -8.51 8.48
N ILE A 49 -5.51 -7.59 9.38
CA ILE A 49 -5.41 -7.81 10.85
C ILE A 49 -6.07 -9.12 11.33
N PHE A 50 -7.27 -9.46 10.85
CA PHE A 50 -7.97 -10.70 11.22
C PHE A 50 -7.33 -11.99 10.65
N TRP A 51 -6.33 -11.88 9.78
CA TRP A 51 -5.62 -13.03 9.20
C TRP A 51 -4.23 -13.19 9.82
N ALA A 52 -3.76 -12.24 10.65
CA ALA A 52 -2.44 -12.28 11.26
C ALA A 52 -2.15 -13.61 11.98
N GLU A 53 -3.06 -14.05 12.85
CA GLU A 53 -2.92 -15.33 13.57
C GLU A 53 -2.86 -16.53 12.62
N ARG A 54 -3.64 -16.52 11.53
CA ARG A 54 -3.61 -17.60 10.52
C ARG A 54 -2.30 -17.65 9.75
N TYR A 55 -1.59 -16.53 9.65
CA TYR A 55 -0.23 -16.44 9.11
C TYR A 55 0.85 -16.71 10.17
N GLY A 56 0.48 -17.05 11.41
CA GLY A 56 1.42 -17.25 12.51
C GLY A 56 2.06 -15.96 13.03
N VAL A 57 1.39 -14.82 12.83
CA VAL A 57 1.87 -13.50 13.28
C VAL A 57 1.07 -13.05 14.49
N GLU A 58 1.74 -12.90 15.63
CA GLU A 58 1.20 -12.22 16.80
C GLU A 58 1.52 -10.72 16.71
N LEU A 59 0.50 -9.89 16.60
CA LEU A 59 0.65 -8.43 16.50
C LEU A 59 0.71 -7.80 17.89
N SER A 60 1.71 -6.94 18.12
CA SER A 60 1.74 -6.07 19.29
C SER A 60 0.63 -5.01 19.23
N GLU A 61 0.32 -4.38 20.36
CA GLU A 61 -0.69 -3.31 20.39
C GLU A 61 -0.32 -2.14 19.48
N GLU A 62 0.97 -1.80 19.38
CA GLU A 62 1.47 -0.78 18.46
C GLU A 62 1.23 -1.16 17.00
N ARG A 63 1.50 -2.43 16.63
CA ARG A 63 1.27 -2.93 15.27
C ARG A 63 -0.22 -2.95 14.91
N LYS A 64 -1.11 -3.25 15.86
CA LYS A 64 -2.55 -3.20 15.65
C LYS A 64 -3.04 -1.78 15.32
N GLN A 65 -2.36 -0.73 15.77
CA GLN A 65 -2.75 0.66 15.46
C GLN A 65 -2.54 1.06 14.00
N GLU A 66 -1.75 0.31 13.24
CA GLU A 66 -1.50 0.60 11.81
C GLU A 66 -2.77 0.53 10.96
N VAL A 67 -3.79 -0.21 11.40
CA VAL A 67 -5.12 -0.24 10.76
C VAL A 67 -5.79 1.13 10.68
N ASN A 68 -5.33 2.11 11.47
CA ASN A 68 -5.82 3.47 11.47
C ASN A 68 -5.10 4.36 10.44
N ILE A 69 -4.02 3.87 9.81
CA ILE A 69 -3.33 4.59 8.73
C ILE A 69 -4.24 4.57 7.50
N ARG A 70 -4.64 5.76 7.02
CA ARG A 70 -5.57 5.90 5.89
C ARG A 70 -4.92 6.42 4.61
N GLN A 71 -3.82 7.16 4.73
CA GLN A 71 -3.14 7.78 3.59
C GLN A 71 -2.06 6.84 3.05
N VAL A 72 -2.03 6.64 1.73
CA VAL A 72 -1.03 5.80 1.06
C VAL A 72 0.39 6.30 1.34
N ALA A 73 0.63 7.62 1.34
CA ALA A 73 1.93 8.17 1.73
C ALA A 73 2.39 7.68 3.11
N HIS A 74 1.51 7.69 4.12
CA HIS A 74 1.85 7.20 5.47
C HIS A 74 2.02 5.67 5.52
N MET A 75 1.24 4.92 4.72
CA MET A 75 1.44 3.47 4.59
C MET A 75 2.82 3.18 4.00
N LEU A 76 3.20 3.90 2.94
CA LEU A 76 4.50 3.77 2.27
C LEU A 76 5.67 4.10 3.21
N ALA A 77 5.56 5.19 3.98
CA ALA A 77 6.52 5.53 5.02
C ALA A 77 6.68 4.37 6.01
N ARG A 78 5.56 3.84 6.50
CA ARG A 78 5.56 2.75 7.47
C ARG A 78 6.15 1.44 6.93
N ILE A 79 5.79 1.07 5.70
CA ILE A 79 6.39 -0.07 5.00
C ILE A 79 7.92 0.09 4.91
N ARG A 80 8.39 1.30 4.58
CA ARG A 80 9.82 1.61 4.44
C ARG A 80 10.58 1.55 5.75
N GLU A 81 9.97 2.00 6.85
CA GLU A 81 10.52 1.89 8.20
C GLU A 81 10.70 0.43 8.64
N MET A 82 9.75 -0.43 8.29
CA MET A 82 9.77 -1.85 8.64
C MET A 82 10.74 -2.65 7.76
N ASP A 83 10.78 -2.35 6.45
CA ASP A 83 11.64 -3.02 5.49
C ASP A 83 12.10 -2.08 4.37
N GLY A 84 13.43 -1.89 4.28
CA GLY A 84 14.10 -1.06 3.29
C GLY A 84 14.25 -1.69 1.89
N ARG A 85 13.72 -2.88 1.63
CA ARG A 85 13.72 -3.48 0.29
C ARG A 85 12.67 -2.82 -0.62
N PRO A 86 12.84 -2.84 -1.96
CA PRO A 86 11.83 -2.32 -2.89
C PRO A 86 10.48 -3.03 -2.75
N LEU A 87 9.38 -2.38 -3.14
CA LEU A 87 8.02 -2.93 -2.98
C LEU A 87 7.84 -4.27 -3.69
N ALA A 88 8.48 -4.47 -4.84
CA ALA A 88 8.43 -5.69 -5.63
C ALA A 88 9.03 -6.94 -4.94
N PHE A 89 9.83 -6.77 -3.89
CA PHE A 89 10.37 -7.90 -3.14
C PHE A 89 9.36 -8.41 -2.12
N ALA A 90 9.08 -9.71 -2.16
CA ALA A 90 8.14 -10.33 -1.24
C ALA A 90 8.63 -10.25 0.21
N ARG A 91 7.70 -9.98 1.13
CA ARG A 91 7.96 -9.87 2.57
C ARG A 91 7.33 -11.04 3.34
N PRO A 92 8.00 -11.55 4.38
CA PRO A 92 7.37 -12.48 5.31
C PRO A 92 6.19 -11.77 6.03
N PRO A 93 5.16 -12.52 6.48
CA PRO A 93 3.95 -11.92 7.03
C PRO A 93 4.17 -10.92 8.17
N ASN A 94 5.17 -11.13 9.03
CA ASN A 94 5.51 -10.22 10.13
C ASN A 94 6.08 -8.86 9.68
N GLU A 95 6.58 -8.76 8.45
CA GLU A 95 7.12 -7.53 7.84
C GLU A 95 6.12 -6.84 6.90
N ARG A 96 4.86 -7.30 6.87
CA ARG A 96 3.78 -6.69 6.11
C ARG A 96 3.06 -5.64 6.95
N ILE A 97 2.64 -4.53 6.34
CA ILE A 97 1.87 -3.50 7.05
C ILE A 97 0.48 -4.02 7.36
N CYS A 98 -0.03 -3.73 8.56
CA CYS A 98 -1.34 -4.19 8.95
C CYS A 98 -2.44 -3.30 8.38
N ASP A 99 -3.35 -3.90 7.64
CA ASP A 99 -4.50 -3.22 7.08
C ASP A 99 -5.81 -3.67 7.75
N ARG A 100 -6.80 -2.80 7.60
CA ARG A 100 -8.20 -3.08 7.85
C ARG A 100 -8.97 -2.72 6.58
N LEU A 101 -8.68 -3.41 5.48
CA LEU A 101 -9.57 -3.40 4.33
C LEU A 101 -10.85 -4.11 4.75
N GLY A 102 -11.89 -3.30 4.97
CA GLY A 102 -13.29 -3.75 5.10
C GLY A 102 -14.00 -3.70 3.77
#